data_AF-A0A3Q0R7U4-F1
#
_entry.id   AF-A0A3Q0R7U4-F1
#
_cell.length_a   1.000
_cell.length_b   1.000
_cell.length_c   1.000
_cell.angle_alpha   90.00
_cell.angle_beta   90.00
_cell.angle_gamma   90.00
#
_symmetry.space_group_name_H-M   'P 1'
#
loop_
_entity.id
_entity.type
_entity.pdbx_description
1 polymer ?
#
loop_
_entity_poly.entity_id
_entity_poly.type
_entity_poly.pdbx_seq_one_letter_code
_entity_poly.pdbx_strand_id
1 'polypeptide(L)'
;MEGTREYTFIPSNRNNKWYFIRQQIDNSPSRRAGLDPDKELSYRQQAANLLQDMGQRLNVSQLTINTAIVYMHRFYMIQSFTRFHRNVIAPAALFLAAKVEEQPRKLEHVIKVAHACLNPQEPSPDVRSDAYLQQAQDLVILESIILQTLAFEITIDHPHTHVVKCTQLVRASKDLAQTSYFMATNRYVQLTHTWVVFLYEH
;
A
#
# COMPACT_ATOMS: atom_id res chain seq x y z
N MET A 1 -44.65 -0.36 -4.02
CA MET A 1 -43.44 -0.91 -4.66
C MET A 1 -42.26 -0.13 -4.12
N GLU A 2 -41.76 -0.51 -2.95
CA GLU A 2 -40.53 0.04 -2.37
C GLU A 2 -39.73 -1.15 -1.83
N GLY A 3 -38.73 -1.57 -2.60
CA GLY A 3 -37.80 -2.61 -2.21
C GLY A 3 -36.74 -2.01 -1.29
N THR A 4 -36.94 -2.20 0.01
CA THR A 4 -35.97 -1.90 1.07
C THR A 4 -34.63 -2.58 0.79
N ARG A 5 -33.59 -1.76 0.66
CA ARG A 5 -32.19 -2.17 0.56
C ARG A 5 -31.78 -2.89 1.84
N GLU A 6 -31.39 -4.16 1.72
CA GLU A 6 -30.73 -4.89 2.80
C GLU A 6 -29.35 -4.27 3.06
N TYR A 7 -29.25 -3.47 4.12
CA TYR A 7 -27.97 -3.13 4.72
C TYR A 7 -27.54 -4.31 5.59
N THR A 8 -26.70 -5.20 5.06
CA THR A 8 -26.04 -6.22 5.88
C THR A 8 -25.15 -5.54 6.92
N PHE A 9 -25.60 -5.58 8.16
CA PHE A 9 -24.90 -5.11 9.35
C PHE A 9 -23.66 -5.99 9.59
N ILE A 10 -22.45 -5.47 9.34
CA ILE A 10 -21.22 -6.18 9.68
C ILE A 10 -20.98 -6.01 11.18
N PRO A 11 -20.92 -7.10 11.98
CA PRO A 11 -20.70 -6.99 13.41
C PRO A 11 -19.31 -6.39 13.68
N SER A 12 -19.30 -5.38 14.54
CA SER A 12 -18.13 -4.63 14.98
C SER A 12 -17.21 -5.50 15.85
N ASN A 13 -16.33 -6.27 15.22
CA ASN A 13 -15.11 -6.75 15.86
C ASN A 13 -13.93 -5.92 15.32
N ARG A 14 -13.55 -4.86 16.04
CA ARG A 14 -12.48 -3.93 15.62
C ARG A 14 -11.14 -4.63 15.35
N ASN A 15 -10.91 -5.82 15.93
CA ASN A 15 -9.68 -6.58 15.74
C ASN A 15 -9.61 -7.40 14.44
N ASN A 16 -10.70 -7.55 13.67
CA ASN A 16 -10.74 -8.45 12.52
C ASN A 16 -11.05 -7.79 11.17
N LYS A 17 -11.12 -6.46 11.12
CA LYS A 17 -11.63 -5.70 9.96
C LYS A 17 -10.78 -5.82 8.68
N TRP A 18 -9.47 -6.06 8.82
CA TRP A 18 -8.53 -6.17 7.70
C TRP A 18 -8.01 -7.58 7.44
N TYR A 19 -8.59 -8.58 8.10
CA TYR A 19 -8.26 -9.98 7.87
C TYR A 19 -9.32 -10.60 6.98
N PHE A 20 -8.89 -11.05 5.80
CA PHE A 20 -9.78 -11.60 4.79
C PHE A 20 -9.48 -13.08 4.59
N ILE A 21 -10.53 -13.91 4.53
CA ILE A 21 -10.37 -15.32 4.15
C ILE A 21 -10.09 -15.42 2.64
N ARG A 22 -9.48 -16.53 2.22
CA ARG A 22 -9.13 -16.77 0.80
C ARG A 22 -10.31 -16.53 -0.15
N GLN A 23 -11.52 -16.98 0.22
CA GLN A 23 -12.74 -16.75 -0.55
C GLN A 23 -13.13 -15.26 -0.70
N GLN A 24 -12.84 -14.42 0.28
CA GLN A 24 -13.09 -12.97 0.20
C GLN A 24 -12.06 -12.27 -0.69
N ILE A 25 -10.80 -12.72 -0.65
CA ILE A 25 -9.77 -12.25 -1.58
C ILE A 25 -10.09 -12.72 -3.00
N ASP A 26 -10.62 -13.93 -3.13
CA ASP A 26 -11.02 -14.47 -4.43
C ASP A 26 -12.25 -13.76 -5.03
N ASN A 27 -13.03 -13.07 -4.19
CA ASN A 27 -14.13 -12.21 -4.57
C ASN A 27 -13.79 -10.71 -4.45
N SER A 28 -12.53 -10.32 -4.72
CA SER A 28 -12.09 -8.93 -4.64
C SER A 28 -12.94 -7.98 -5.54
N PRO A 29 -13.03 -6.68 -5.22
CA PRO A 29 -13.68 -5.69 -6.09
C PRO A 29 -13.09 -5.65 -7.51
N SER A 30 -11.79 -5.97 -7.65
CA SER A 30 -11.13 -6.06 -8.95
C SER A 30 -11.60 -7.27 -9.76
N ARG A 31 -11.73 -8.43 -9.12
CA ARG A 31 -12.26 -9.65 -9.77
C ARG A 31 -13.73 -9.53 -10.14
N ARG A 32 -14.55 -8.92 -9.28
CA ARG A 32 -15.96 -8.61 -9.60
C ARG A 32 -16.10 -7.64 -10.79
N ALA A 33 -15.10 -6.79 -11.01
CA ALA A 33 -15.02 -5.92 -12.18
C ALA A 33 -14.45 -6.63 -13.43
N GLY A 34 -14.20 -7.94 -13.36
CA GLY A 34 -13.69 -8.74 -14.48
C GLY A 34 -12.17 -8.79 -14.60
N LEU A 35 -11.41 -8.33 -13.59
CA LEU A 35 -9.96 -8.43 -13.61
C LEU A 35 -9.52 -9.87 -13.31
N ASP A 36 -8.65 -10.39 -14.15
CA ASP A 36 -8.03 -11.71 -13.98
C ASP A 36 -7.20 -11.78 -12.67
N PRO A 37 -7.26 -12.89 -11.90
CA PRO A 37 -6.52 -13.06 -10.65
C PRO A 37 -5.00 -12.83 -10.77
N ASP A 38 -4.38 -13.33 -11.83
CA ASP A 38 -2.93 -13.20 -12.03
C ASP A 38 -2.55 -11.77 -12.42
N LYS A 39 -3.41 -11.09 -13.17
CA LYS A 39 -3.27 -9.65 -13.44
C LYS A 39 -3.42 -8.81 -12.18
N GLU A 40 -4.39 -9.11 -11.32
CA GLU A 40 -4.55 -8.42 -10.03
C GLU A 40 -3.30 -8.59 -9.17
N LEU A 41 -2.78 -9.81 -9.10
CA LEU A 41 -1.54 -10.12 -8.40
C LEU A 41 -0.40 -9.28 -8.96
N SER A 42 -0.17 -9.32 -10.28
CA SER A 42 0.86 -8.54 -10.95
C SER A 42 0.74 -7.04 -10.67
N TYR A 43 -0.46 -6.48 -10.64
CA TYR A 43 -0.67 -5.06 -10.32
C TYR A 43 -0.31 -4.73 -8.87
N ARG A 44 -0.62 -5.60 -7.92
CA ARG A 44 -0.20 -5.44 -6.52
C ARG A 44 1.33 -5.48 -6.41
N GLN A 45 1.98 -6.38 -7.14
CA GLN A 45 3.45 -6.49 -7.16
C GLN A 45 4.10 -5.24 -7.74
N GLN A 46 3.63 -4.78 -8.91
CA GLN A 46 4.13 -3.58 -9.54
C GLN A 46 3.92 -2.33 -8.67
N ALA A 47 2.77 -2.24 -7.98
CA ALA A 47 2.51 -1.14 -7.05
C ALA A 47 3.46 -1.15 -5.85
N ALA A 48 3.75 -2.33 -5.28
CA ALA A 48 4.69 -2.47 -4.18
C ALA A 48 6.12 -2.11 -4.60
N ASN A 49 6.57 -2.53 -5.78
CA ASN A 49 7.88 -2.16 -6.31
C ASN A 49 7.99 -0.65 -6.53
N LEU A 50 6.94 -0.03 -7.10
CA LEU A 50 6.90 1.43 -7.26
C LEU A 50 6.99 2.17 -5.91
N LEU A 51 6.27 1.70 -4.88
CA LEU A 51 6.34 2.25 -3.53
C LEU A 51 7.75 2.13 -2.94
N GLN A 52 8.41 1.00 -3.14
CA GLN A 52 9.77 0.75 -2.69
C GLN A 52 10.77 1.71 -3.37
N ASP A 53 10.72 1.81 -4.69
CA ASP A 53 11.61 2.67 -5.47
C ASP A 53 11.41 4.15 -5.13
N MET A 54 10.15 4.59 -5.04
CA MET A 54 9.81 5.95 -4.64
C MET A 54 10.26 6.24 -3.21
N GLY A 55 10.05 5.30 -2.29
CA GLY A 55 10.43 5.45 -0.90
C GLY A 55 11.93 5.61 -0.71
N GLN A 56 12.73 4.81 -1.43
CA GLN A 56 14.18 4.93 -1.45
C GLN A 56 14.64 6.28 -2.00
N ARG A 57 14.05 6.74 -3.12
CA ARG A 57 14.37 8.05 -3.73
C ARG A 57 13.97 9.24 -2.84
N LEU A 58 12.86 9.11 -2.11
CA LEU A 58 12.41 10.11 -1.12
C LEU A 58 13.17 10.01 0.21
N ASN A 59 14.08 9.05 0.35
CA ASN A 59 14.86 8.78 1.56
C ASN A 59 13.95 8.68 2.81
N VAL A 60 12.84 7.94 2.69
CA VAL A 60 11.98 7.61 3.84
C VAL A 60 12.37 6.24 4.40
N SER A 61 12.03 5.98 5.66
CA SER A 61 12.36 4.71 6.29
C SER A 61 11.62 3.53 5.64
N GLN A 62 12.20 2.32 5.74
CA GLN A 62 11.52 1.10 5.29
C GLN A 62 10.19 0.87 6.04
N LEU A 63 10.09 1.35 7.29
CA LEU A 63 8.85 1.35 8.05
C LEU A 63 7.75 2.10 7.29
N THR A 64 8.03 3.33 6.86
CA THR A 64 7.11 4.16 6.06
C THR A 64 6.71 3.51 4.74
N ILE A 65 7.66 2.88 4.05
CA ILE A 65 7.39 2.15 2.80
C ILE A 65 6.44 0.99 3.07
N ASN A 66 6.67 0.22 4.13
CA ASN A 66 5.81 -0.89 4.50
C ASN A 66 4.41 -0.41 4.90
N THR A 67 4.30 0.70 5.63
CA THR A 67 3.01 1.34 5.94
C THR A 67 2.24 1.65 4.65
N ALA A 68 2.91 2.24 3.67
CA ALA A 68 2.31 2.58 2.38
C ALA A 68 1.88 1.33 1.58
N ILE A 69 2.67 0.26 1.60
CA ILE A 69 2.33 -1.03 0.96
C ILE A 69 1.07 -1.62 1.59
N VAL A 70 0.98 -1.60 2.92
CA VAL A 70 -0.23 -2.09 3.63
C VAL A 70 -1.45 -1.23 3.29
N TYR A 71 -1.32 0.10 3.23
CA TYR A 71 -2.39 0.98 2.76
C TYR A 71 -2.85 0.64 1.35
N MET A 72 -1.93 0.43 0.41
CA MET A 72 -2.23 0.00 -0.95
C MET A 72 -3.00 -1.33 -0.96
N HIS A 73 -2.53 -2.34 -0.22
CA HIS A 73 -3.20 -3.63 -0.17
C HIS A 73 -4.62 -3.54 0.39
N ARG A 74 -4.80 -2.84 1.52
CA ARG A 74 -6.10 -2.60 2.15
C ARG A 74 -7.03 -1.81 1.26
N PHE A 75 -6.53 -0.79 0.58
CA PHE A 75 -7.29 0.02 -0.36
C PHE A 75 -7.90 -0.84 -1.48
N TYR A 76 -7.11 -1.71 -2.11
CA TYR A 76 -7.59 -2.59 -3.19
C TYR A 76 -8.37 -3.83 -2.72
N MET A 77 -8.60 -3.98 -1.41
CA MET A 77 -9.61 -4.92 -0.90
C MET A 77 -11.01 -4.31 -0.91
N ILE A 78 -11.11 -2.98 -0.97
CA ILE A 78 -12.38 -2.23 -0.99
C ILE A 78 -12.64 -1.62 -2.37
N GLN A 79 -11.59 -1.10 -3.00
CA GLN A 79 -11.61 -0.47 -4.32
C GLN A 79 -11.03 -1.41 -5.39
N SER A 80 -11.31 -1.10 -6.66
CA SER A 80 -10.86 -1.88 -7.81
C SER A 80 -9.72 -1.20 -8.56
N PHE A 81 -8.74 -1.98 -9.04
CA PHE A 81 -7.67 -1.50 -9.94
C PHE A 81 -8.20 -0.94 -11.26
N THR A 82 -9.41 -1.32 -11.67
CA THR A 82 -10.06 -0.78 -12.88
C THR A 82 -10.54 0.66 -12.68
N ARG A 83 -10.86 1.05 -11.44
CA ARG A 83 -11.34 2.39 -11.09
C ARG A 83 -10.21 3.31 -10.67
N PHE A 84 -9.24 2.78 -9.93
CA PHE A 84 -8.10 3.53 -9.42
C PHE A 84 -6.81 2.86 -9.91
N HIS A 85 -6.05 3.60 -10.71
CA HIS A 85 -4.82 3.07 -11.29
C HIS A 85 -3.69 3.01 -10.24
N ARG A 86 -2.86 1.97 -10.29
CA ARG A 86 -1.76 1.76 -9.33
C ARG A 86 -0.77 2.94 -9.27
N ASN A 87 -0.49 3.55 -10.43
CA ASN A 87 0.46 4.66 -10.55
C ASN A 87 0.01 5.95 -9.85
N VAL A 88 -1.29 6.14 -9.61
CA VAL A 88 -1.81 7.32 -8.90
C VAL A 88 -2.01 7.04 -7.40
N ILE A 89 -2.37 5.80 -7.05
CA ILE A 89 -2.57 5.40 -5.65
C ILE A 89 -1.24 5.24 -4.91
N ALA A 90 -0.19 4.72 -5.53
CA ALA A 90 1.10 4.51 -4.87
C ALA A 90 1.71 5.83 -4.32
N PRO A 91 1.85 6.91 -5.12
CA PRO A 91 2.34 8.20 -4.61
C PRO A 91 1.49 8.76 -3.46
N ALA A 92 0.16 8.69 -3.57
CA ALA A 92 -0.76 9.19 -2.55
C ALA A 92 -0.67 8.37 -1.24
N ALA A 93 -0.58 7.04 -1.34
CA ALA A 93 -0.41 6.15 -0.19
C ALA A 93 0.92 6.39 0.53
N LEU A 94 2.01 6.59 -0.23
CA LEU A 94 3.33 6.90 0.33
C LEU A 94 3.36 8.28 0.99
N PHE A 95 2.74 9.29 0.37
CA PHE A 95 2.61 10.62 0.94
C PHE A 95 1.86 10.60 2.28
N LEU A 96 0.74 9.87 2.33
CA LEU A 96 -0.02 9.68 3.57
C LEU A 96 0.81 8.94 4.63
N ALA A 97 1.43 7.82 4.27
CA ALA A 97 2.26 7.04 5.19
C ALA A 97 3.42 7.86 5.76
N ALA A 98 4.09 8.67 4.94
CA ALA A 98 5.16 9.55 5.37
C ALA A 98 4.69 10.59 6.40
N LYS A 99 3.46 11.08 6.28
CA LYS A 99 2.87 11.97 7.29
C LYS A 99 2.53 11.25 8.59
N VAL A 100 2.01 10.02 8.51
CA VAL A 100 1.64 9.22 9.69
C VAL A 100 2.87 8.74 10.49
N GLU A 101 3.95 8.40 9.80
CA GLU A 101 5.21 7.95 10.42
C GLU A 101 6.13 9.11 10.81
N GLU A 102 5.61 10.34 10.91
CA GLU A 102 6.36 11.55 11.30
C GLU A 102 7.60 11.84 10.42
N GLN A 103 7.54 11.45 9.13
CA GLN A 103 8.56 11.73 8.11
C GLN A 103 7.98 12.50 6.91
N PRO A 104 7.27 13.63 7.12
CA PRO A 104 6.55 14.31 6.05
C PRO A 104 7.50 14.75 4.93
N ARG A 105 7.08 14.52 3.69
CA ARG A 105 7.76 14.99 2.47
C ARG A 105 6.91 16.03 1.78
N LYS A 106 7.55 17.01 1.12
CA LYS A 106 6.83 18.03 0.34
C LYS A 106 6.08 17.35 -0.81
N LEU A 107 4.84 17.76 -1.04
CA LEU A 107 3.99 17.23 -2.12
C LEU A 107 4.70 17.30 -3.48
N GLU A 108 5.32 18.44 -3.79
CA GLU A 108 6.12 18.64 -5.00
C GLU A 108 7.21 17.57 -5.17
N HIS A 109 7.89 17.22 -4.08
CA HIS A 109 8.96 16.24 -4.12
C HIS A 109 8.43 14.84 -4.40
N VAL A 110 7.28 14.48 -3.80
CA VAL A 110 6.61 13.21 -4.06
C VAL A 110 6.17 13.11 -5.52
N ILE A 111 5.59 14.18 -6.09
CA ILE A 111 5.17 14.22 -7.50
C ILE A 111 6.37 14.08 -8.44
N LYS A 112 7.46 14.82 -8.17
CA LYS A 112 8.69 14.73 -8.97
C LYS A 112 9.29 13.32 -8.93
N VAL A 113 9.34 12.69 -7.76
CA VAL A 113 9.84 11.31 -7.64
C VAL A 113 8.90 10.31 -8.34
N ALA A 114 7.58 10.47 -8.18
CA ALA A 114 6.60 9.63 -8.86
C ALA A 114 6.76 9.71 -10.39
N HIS A 115 6.87 10.92 -10.93
CA HIS A 115 7.09 11.16 -12.35
C HIS A 115 8.41 10.54 -12.82
N ALA A 116 9.51 10.73 -12.09
CA ALA A 116 10.81 10.13 -12.43
C ALA A 116 10.82 8.59 -12.39
N CYS A 117 10.01 7.96 -11.51
CA CYS A 117 9.85 6.51 -11.45
C CYS A 117 8.99 5.97 -12.60
N LEU A 118 7.93 6.69 -12.99
CA LEU A 118 6.97 6.25 -13.99
C LEU A 118 7.44 6.57 -15.42
N ASN A 119 8.07 7.72 -15.62
CA ASN A 119 8.52 8.23 -16.91
C ASN A 119 10.00 8.64 -16.85
N PRO A 120 10.95 7.68 -16.78
CA PRO A 120 12.37 7.99 -16.58
C PRO A 120 13.02 8.81 -17.71
N GLN A 121 12.41 8.80 -18.90
CA GLN A 121 12.91 9.50 -20.09
C GLN A 121 12.32 10.90 -20.27
N GLU A 122 11.31 11.26 -19.47
CA GLU A 122 10.68 12.57 -19.54
C GLU A 122 11.37 13.58 -18.62
N PRO A 123 11.46 14.85 -19.02
CA PRO A 123 11.97 15.89 -18.14
C PRO A 123 11.05 16.07 -16.92
N SER A 124 11.63 16.49 -15.80
CA SER A 124 10.87 16.75 -14.58
C SER A 124 9.71 17.73 -14.83
N PRO A 125 8.55 17.51 -14.20
CA PRO A 125 7.36 18.30 -14.45
C PRO A 125 7.56 19.77 -14.05
N ASP A 126 7.10 20.69 -14.90
CA ASP A 126 7.10 22.11 -14.60
C ASP A 126 6.05 22.42 -13.53
N VAL A 127 6.52 22.93 -12.39
CA VAL A 127 5.71 23.25 -11.20
C VAL A 127 4.68 24.35 -11.48
N ARG A 128 4.89 25.16 -12.53
CA ARG A 128 3.96 26.22 -12.94
C ARG A 128 2.94 25.77 -13.98
N SER A 129 3.08 24.56 -14.52
CA SER A 129 2.15 24.03 -15.52
C SER A 129 0.81 23.66 -14.90
N ASP A 130 -0.28 23.90 -15.63
CA ASP A 130 -1.63 23.49 -15.21
C ASP A 130 -1.72 21.97 -14.98
N ALA A 131 -0.96 21.18 -15.75
CA ALA A 131 -0.88 19.73 -15.58
C ALA A 131 -0.31 19.32 -14.21
N TYR A 132 0.76 19.97 -13.76
CA TYR A 132 1.33 19.74 -12.43
C TYR A 132 0.35 20.17 -11.33
N LEU A 133 -0.28 21.35 -11.48
CA LEU A 133 -1.26 21.85 -10.50
C LEU A 133 -2.45 20.89 -10.37
N GLN A 134 -2.93 20.34 -11.48
CA GLN A 134 -3.98 19.32 -11.48
C GLN A 134 -3.51 18.03 -10.79
N GLN A 135 -2.31 17.52 -11.11
CA GLN A 135 -1.76 16.34 -10.44
C GLN A 135 -1.61 16.55 -8.92
N ALA A 136 -1.20 17.73 -8.49
CA ALA A 136 -1.09 18.06 -7.08
C ALA A 136 -2.45 18.04 -6.38
N GLN A 137 -3.49 18.61 -7.01
CA GLN A 137 -4.85 18.55 -6.49
C GLN A 137 -5.38 17.12 -6.44
N ASP A 138 -5.18 16.35 -7.52
CA ASP A 138 -5.60 14.95 -7.61
C ASP A 138 -4.95 14.10 -6.52
N LEU A 139 -3.67 14.31 -6.23
CA LEU A 139 -2.97 13.58 -5.16
C LEU A 139 -3.58 13.88 -3.79
N VAL A 140 -3.92 15.14 -3.50
CA VAL A 140 -4.60 15.52 -2.24
C VAL A 140 -6.00 14.91 -2.15
N ILE A 141 -6.74 14.87 -3.26
CA ILE A 141 -8.05 14.22 -3.31
C ILE A 141 -7.92 12.71 -3.07
N LEU A 142 -6.97 12.06 -3.74
CA LEU A 142 -6.69 10.63 -3.60
C LEU A 142 -6.26 10.27 -2.18
N GLU A 143 -5.45 11.11 -1.54
CA GLU A 143 -5.13 10.95 -0.12
C GLU A 143 -6.39 10.91 0.74
N SER A 144 -7.32 11.85 0.54
CA SER A 144 -8.58 11.88 1.28
C SER A 144 -9.41 10.60 1.04
N ILE A 145 -9.45 10.14 -0.22
CA ILE A 145 -10.13 8.90 -0.60
C ILE A 145 -9.47 7.68 0.09
N ILE A 146 -8.14 7.62 0.15
CA ILE A 146 -7.42 6.55 0.86
C ILE A 146 -7.77 6.58 2.35
N LEU A 147 -7.70 7.74 3.00
CA LEU A 147 -8.06 7.90 4.41
C LEU A 147 -9.49 7.43 4.71
N GLN A 148 -10.46 7.86 3.90
CA GLN A 148 -11.85 7.44 4.03
C GLN A 148 -12.04 5.95 3.77
N THR A 149 -11.35 5.39 2.77
CA THR A 149 -11.39 3.96 2.43
C THR A 149 -10.82 3.11 3.57
N LEU A 150 -9.74 3.58 4.20
CA LEU A 150 -9.15 2.95 5.38
C LEU A 150 -9.96 3.23 6.66
N ALA A 151 -11.06 3.99 6.57
CA ALA A 151 -11.87 4.43 7.71
C ALA A 151 -11.03 5.09 8.82
N PHE A 152 -9.99 5.82 8.43
CA PHE A 152 -9.03 6.47 9.32
C PHE A 152 -8.27 5.51 10.27
N GLU A 153 -8.28 4.20 9.99
CA GLU A 153 -7.42 3.23 10.68
C GLU A 153 -6.00 3.25 10.11
N ILE A 154 -5.31 4.35 10.40
CA ILE A 154 -3.95 4.66 9.94
C ILE A 154 -2.85 4.16 10.88
N THR A 155 -3.20 3.72 12.09
CA THR A 155 -2.25 3.06 13.00
C THR A 155 -2.03 1.63 12.53
N ILE A 156 -0.95 1.39 11.78
CA ILE A 156 -0.51 0.04 11.43
C ILE A 156 0.45 -0.43 12.52
N ASP A 157 0.03 -1.45 13.27
CA ASP A 157 0.94 -2.17 14.16
C ASP A 157 1.92 -2.98 13.30
N HIS A 158 3.10 -2.40 13.07
CA HIS A 158 4.15 -3.13 12.40
C HIS A 158 4.67 -4.23 13.33
N PRO A 159 4.87 -5.46 12.82
CA PRO A 159 5.42 -6.56 13.61
C PRO A 159 6.82 -6.26 14.17
N HIS A 160 7.49 -5.19 13.74
CA HIS A 160 8.74 -4.70 14.32
C HIS A 160 8.69 -4.52 15.85
N THR A 161 7.57 -4.02 16.40
CA THR A 161 7.39 -3.84 17.85
C THR A 161 7.37 -5.18 18.61
N HIS A 162 6.96 -6.26 17.94
CA HIS A 162 6.89 -7.61 18.51
C HIS A 162 8.18 -8.40 18.26
N VAL A 163 8.81 -8.24 17.08
CA VAL A 163 10.08 -8.89 16.74
C VAL A 163 11.23 -8.35 17.59
N VAL A 164 11.27 -7.06 17.92
CA VAL A 164 12.28 -6.49 18.84
C VAL A 164 12.10 -7.02 20.27
N LYS A 165 10.85 -7.12 20.76
CA LYS A 165 10.56 -7.72 22.07
C LYS A 165 10.93 -9.20 22.11
N CYS A 166 10.65 -9.96 21.05
CA CYS A 166 11.01 -11.38 20.96
C CYS A 166 12.52 -11.59 20.78
N THR A 167 13.24 -10.76 20.02
CA THR A 167 14.70 -10.89 19.89
C THR A 167 15.43 -10.57 21.19
N GLN A 168 14.93 -9.59 21.97
CA GLN A 168 15.43 -9.30 23.31
C GLN A 168 15.14 -10.44 24.31
N LEU A 169 14.00 -11.14 24.17
CA LEU A 169 13.63 -12.27 25.02
C LEU A 169 14.33 -13.59 24.64
N VAL A 170 14.76 -13.78 23.39
CA VAL A 170 15.20 -15.09 22.88
C VAL A 170 16.69 -15.13 22.48
N ARG A 171 17.46 -14.03 22.58
CA ARG A 171 18.89 -13.96 22.14
C ARG A 171 19.09 -14.52 20.71
N ALA A 172 18.12 -14.32 19.82
CA ALA A 172 18.20 -14.81 18.45
C ALA A 172 19.07 -13.88 17.57
N SER A 173 19.78 -14.46 16.60
CA SER A 173 20.64 -13.73 15.66
C SER A 173 19.85 -12.74 14.80
N LYS A 174 20.49 -11.62 14.40
CA LYS A 174 19.88 -10.56 13.59
C LYS A 174 19.21 -11.08 12.31
N ASP A 175 19.75 -12.15 11.72
CA ASP A 175 19.25 -12.75 10.48
C ASP A 175 17.87 -13.43 10.66
N LEU A 176 17.63 -14.05 11.81
CA LEU A 176 16.34 -14.68 12.11
C LEU A 176 15.26 -13.63 12.35
N ALA A 177 15.63 -12.48 12.92
CA ALA A 177 14.74 -11.35 13.13
C ALA A 177 14.32 -10.69 11.81
N GLN A 178 15.26 -10.51 10.89
CA GLN A 178 14.97 -10.01 9.54
C GLN A 178 14.14 -11.00 8.72
N THR A 179 14.43 -12.30 8.81
CA THR A 179 13.63 -13.33 8.15
C THR A 179 12.21 -13.40 8.72
N SER A 180 12.06 -13.31 10.05
CA SER A 180 10.75 -13.25 10.71
C SER A 180 9.99 -11.97 10.38
N TYR A 181 10.69 -10.85 10.24
CA TYR A 181 10.14 -9.56 9.79
C TYR A 181 9.61 -9.65 8.36
N PHE A 182 10.38 -10.27 7.47
CA PHE A 182 10.01 -10.52 6.08
C PHE A 182 8.83 -11.52 5.99
N MET A 183 8.85 -12.59 6.79
CA MET A 183 7.77 -13.58 6.87
C MET A 183 6.50 -13.02 7.52
N ALA A 184 6.60 -12.13 8.51
CA ALA A 184 5.44 -11.47 9.12
C ALA A 184 4.79 -10.50 8.13
N THR A 185 5.59 -9.71 7.41
CA THR A 185 5.12 -8.85 6.31
C THR A 185 4.47 -9.68 5.21
N ASN A 186 5.06 -10.84 4.85
CA ASN A 186 4.47 -11.81 3.93
C ASN A 186 3.24 -12.55 4.49
N ARG A 187 3.08 -12.67 5.82
CA ARG A 187 1.90 -13.29 6.44
C ARG A 187 0.71 -12.34 6.52
N TYR A 188 0.93 -11.03 6.53
CA TYR A 188 -0.12 -10.03 6.30
C TYR A 188 -0.57 -10.01 4.82
N VAL A 189 0.28 -10.48 3.90
CA VAL A 189 -0.01 -10.67 2.46
C VAL A 189 -0.20 -12.16 2.18
N GLN A 190 -1.21 -12.78 2.80
CA GLN A 190 -1.40 -14.22 2.77
C GLN A 190 -1.89 -14.78 1.40
N LEU A 191 -1.39 -14.27 0.27
CA LEU A 191 -1.59 -14.82 -1.08
C LEU A 191 -0.46 -14.45 -2.08
N THR A 192 0.80 -14.41 -1.67
CA THR A 192 1.92 -14.31 -2.63
C THR A 192 3.01 -15.32 -2.31
N HIS A 193 2.78 -16.58 -2.68
CA HIS A 193 3.68 -17.72 -2.47
C HIS A 193 4.92 -17.70 -3.40
N THR A 194 5.38 -16.52 -3.83
CA THR A 194 6.39 -16.39 -4.91
C THR A 194 7.41 -15.27 -4.72
N TRP A 195 7.27 -14.38 -3.72
CA TRP A 195 8.19 -13.25 -3.56
C TRP A 195 9.60 -13.61 -3.11
N VAL A 196 9.80 -14.78 -2.49
CA VAL A 196 11.09 -15.13 -1.87
C VAL A 196 12.10 -15.65 -2.90
N VAL A 197 11.63 -16.25 -4.00
CA VAL A 197 12.53 -16.89 -4.98
C VAL A 197 13.14 -15.86 -5.95
N PHE A 198 12.49 -14.73 -6.19
CA PHE A 198 12.91 -13.80 -7.25
C PHE A 198 13.83 -12.66 -6.80
N LEU A 199 13.96 -12.38 -5.49
CA LEU A 199 14.81 -11.31 -4.97
C LEU A 199 16.19 -11.79 -4.47
N TYR A 200 16.51 -13.08 -4.59
CA TYR A 200 17.79 -13.68 -4.16
C TYR A 200 18.57 -14.43 -5.25
N GLU A 201 18.12 -14.38 -6.51
CA GLU A 201 18.97 -14.69 -7.68
C GLU A 201 19.27 -13.40 -8.45
N HIS A 202 20.11 -12.53 -7.86
CA HIS A 202 21.20 -11.79 -8.52
C HIS A 202 21.89 -10.83 -7.53
#